data_AF-A0A8T0IYZ7-F1
#
_entry.id   AF-A0A8T0IYZ7-F1
#
_cell.length_a   1.000
_cell.length_b   1.000
_cell.length_c   1.000
_cell.angle_alpha   90.00
_cell.angle_beta   90.00
_cell.angle_gamma   90.00
#
_symmetry.space_group_name_H-M   'P 1'
#
loop_
_entity.id
_entity.type
_entity.pdbx_description
1 polymer ?
#
loop_
_entity_poly.entity_id
_entity_poly.type
_entity_poly.pdbx_seq_one_letter_code
_entity_poly.pdbx_strand_id
1 'polypeptide(L)'
;MTGTTSAGSFRSLQRSPSRRGSAELVYPALSPQVTEVMRALEEHKKKAENEGNYMEARAAAQRLNGVQVLEDNKRKTAMLQRHGKEREEAERNFKTETSERNRLWEEKLHEFHKGVVEHAAKLKRQQIGVLQAFRQRMAAKTPTKPQWSRELLKHRKVQTFLAKQGKYLEADEVKRIADRMEHIELQATLAAYAAEVAIKEAALRAKQQNEMEVLLQRAAQGRDELRKTRTLDLERCAQRHKNIVRELRTIQKNQHTKFEQILGKRVSEFKKQGGSLQMLSETLSGMGSLALPGIPDCPEGDEAASS
;
A
#
# COMPACT_ATOMS: atom_id res chain seq x y z
N MET A 1 -4.73 -27.95 10.41
CA MET A 1 -4.85 -26.73 11.25
C MET A 1 -5.46 -25.65 10.39
N THR A 2 -6.78 -25.53 10.48
CA THR A 2 -7.60 -24.52 9.82
C THR A 2 -7.43 -23.21 10.58
N GLY A 3 -6.36 -22.49 10.27
CA GLY A 3 -6.15 -21.13 10.74
C GLY A 3 -7.10 -20.21 9.98
N THR A 4 -8.15 -19.76 10.65
CA THR A 4 -9.00 -18.64 10.28
C THR A 4 -8.14 -17.39 10.12
N THR A 5 -7.57 -17.18 8.92
CA THR A 5 -7.02 -15.89 8.54
C THR A 5 -8.18 -14.92 8.44
N SER A 6 -8.36 -14.14 9.50
CA SER A 6 -9.18 -12.94 9.53
C SER A 6 -8.99 -12.19 8.22
N ALA A 7 -10.02 -12.23 7.38
CA ALA A 7 -10.13 -11.38 6.22
C ALA A 7 -10.21 -9.95 6.76
N GLY A 8 -9.04 -9.35 6.97
CA GLY A 8 -8.88 -7.92 7.12
C GLY A 8 -9.38 -7.30 5.84
N SER A 9 -10.70 -7.12 5.78
CA SER A 9 -11.39 -6.33 4.80
C SER A 9 -10.63 -5.01 4.75
N PHE A 10 -10.00 -4.73 3.62
CA PHE A 10 -9.57 -3.39 3.29
C PHE A 10 -10.85 -2.55 3.32
N ARG A 11 -11.21 -2.05 4.52
CA ARG A 11 -12.21 -1.00 4.65
C ARG A 11 -11.70 0.07 3.71
N SER A 12 -12.42 0.27 2.61
CA SER A 12 -12.20 1.36 1.69
C SER A 12 -12.22 2.62 2.53
N LEU A 13 -11.02 3.11 2.87
CA LEU A 13 -10.84 4.39 3.51
C LEU A 13 -11.48 5.39 2.56
N GLN A 14 -12.58 5.94 3.05
CA GLN A 14 -13.35 7.03 2.49
C GLN A 14 -13.96 6.77 1.11
N ARG A 15 -15.27 6.49 1.13
CA ARG A 15 -16.17 7.00 0.08
C ARG A 15 -15.80 8.47 -0.12
N SER A 16 -15.24 8.80 -1.28
CA SER A 16 -14.99 10.20 -1.64
C SER A 16 -16.31 10.95 -1.45
N PRO A 17 -16.34 12.05 -0.67
CA PRO A 17 -17.54 12.87 -0.57
C PRO A 17 -17.97 13.21 -1.99
N SER A 18 -19.23 12.94 -2.32
CA SER A 18 -19.81 13.33 -3.60
C SER A 18 -19.57 14.83 -3.76
N ARG A 19 -18.57 15.21 -4.57
CA ARG A 19 -18.29 16.61 -4.91
C ARG A 19 -19.27 17.08 -5.99
N ARG A 20 -20.56 16.74 -5.84
CA ARG A 20 -21.63 17.46 -6.54
C ARG A 20 -21.64 18.87 -5.97
N GLY A 21 -20.92 19.75 -6.66
CA GLY A 21 -20.89 21.17 -6.34
C GLY A 21 -22.30 21.72 -6.27
N SER A 22 -22.65 22.21 -5.08
CA SER A 22 -23.68 23.22 -4.92
C SER A 22 -23.38 24.38 -5.87
N ALA A 23 -24.40 24.86 -6.56
CA ALA A 23 -24.29 25.96 -7.53
C ALA A 23 -23.69 27.26 -6.94
N GLU A 24 -23.66 27.36 -5.62
CA GLU A 24 -23.04 28.42 -4.81
C GLU A 24 -21.52 28.57 -5.03
N LEU A 25 -20.83 27.53 -5.54
CA LEU A 25 -19.38 27.56 -5.73
C LEU A 25 -18.90 28.29 -7.02
N VAL A 26 -19.85 28.72 -7.87
CA VAL A 26 -19.58 29.27 -9.21
C VAL A 26 -19.25 30.76 -9.17
N TYR A 27 -19.72 31.50 -8.15
CA TYR A 27 -19.42 32.92 -7.94
C TYR A 27 -19.08 33.19 -6.47
N PRO A 28 -17.80 33.43 -6.12
CA PRO A 28 -17.47 33.96 -4.81
C PRO A 28 -18.18 35.30 -4.58
N ALA A 29 -18.73 35.50 -3.36
CA ALA A 29 -19.38 36.74 -2.97
C ALA A 29 -18.45 37.95 -3.23
N LEU A 30 -19.02 39.07 -3.70
CA LEU A 30 -18.25 40.31 -3.87
C LEU A 30 -17.71 40.76 -2.49
N SER A 31 -16.54 41.39 -2.49
CA SER A 31 -16.08 42.05 -1.26
C SER A 31 -17.08 43.15 -0.84
N PRO A 32 -17.34 43.34 0.47
CA PRO A 32 -18.29 44.34 0.98
C PRO A 32 -18.00 45.76 0.46
N GLN A 33 -16.71 46.09 0.34
CA GLN A 33 -16.24 47.37 -0.17
C GLN A 33 -16.58 47.57 -1.66
N VAL A 34 -16.41 46.53 -2.49
CA VAL A 34 -16.78 46.61 -3.92
C VAL A 34 -18.29 46.68 -4.08
N THR A 35 -19.07 45.98 -3.25
CA THR A 35 -20.54 46.09 -3.29
C THR A 35 -21.02 47.48 -2.93
N GLU A 36 -20.38 48.13 -1.96
CA GLU A 36 -20.73 49.48 -1.54
C GLU A 36 -20.38 50.53 -2.61
N VAL A 37 -19.21 50.40 -3.24
CA VAL A 37 -18.80 51.25 -4.38
C VAL A 37 -19.76 51.05 -5.57
N MET A 38 -20.14 49.82 -5.87
CA MET A 38 -21.11 49.55 -6.95
C MET A 38 -22.48 50.17 -6.64
N ARG A 39 -22.98 50.03 -5.40
CA ARG A 39 -24.24 50.64 -4.96
C ARG A 39 -24.21 52.16 -5.05
N ALA A 40 -23.13 52.79 -4.58
CA ALA A 40 -22.97 54.24 -4.64
C ALA A 40 -22.95 54.77 -6.09
N LEU A 41 -22.29 54.05 -7.00
CA LEU A 41 -22.28 54.38 -8.43
C LEU A 41 -23.65 54.17 -9.10
N GLU A 42 -24.41 53.16 -8.69
CA GLU A 42 -25.79 52.93 -9.14
C GLU A 42 -26.76 54.02 -8.65
N GLU A 43 -26.64 54.44 -7.39
CA GLU A 43 -27.41 55.55 -6.84
C GLU A 43 -27.06 56.88 -7.52
N HIS A 44 -25.78 57.13 -7.78
CA HIS A 44 -25.30 58.31 -8.50
C HIS A 44 -25.82 58.34 -9.94
N LYS A 45 -25.77 57.19 -10.64
CA LYS A 45 -26.35 57.05 -11.97
C LYS A 45 -27.85 57.38 -11.97
N LYS A 46 -28.61 56.81 -11.02
CA LYS A 46 -30.06 57.00 -10.94
C LYS A 46 -30.45 58.44 -10.62
N LYS A 47 -29.68 59.12 -9.77
CA LYS A 47 -29.86 60.56 -9.50
C LYS A 47 -29.62 61.41 -10.75
N ALA A 48 -28.51 61.17 -11.46
CA ALA A 48 -28.20 61.87 -12.70
C ALA A 48 -29.23 61.62 -13.81
N GLU A 49 -29.83 60.41 -13.89
CA GLU A 49 -30.94 60.11 -14.81
C GLU A 49 -32.20 60.90 -14.47
N ASN A 50 -32.56 61.01 -13.18
CA ASN A 50 -33.74 61.74 -12.73
C ASN A 50 -33.60 63.26 -12.94
N GLU A 51 -32.38 63.79 -12.84
CA GLU A 51 -32.06 65.20 -13.04
C GLU A 51 -31.89 65.59 -14.53
N GLY A 52 -31.92 64.60 -15.44
CA GLY A 52 -31.74 64.81 -16.88
C GLY A 52 -30.27 64.98 -17.32
N ASN A 53 -29.31 64.77 -16.41
CA ASN A 53 -27.87 64.88 -16.66
C ASN A 53 -27.31 63.57 -17.25
N TYR A 54 -27.72 63.26 -18.50
CA TYR A 54 -27.39 62.00 -19.17
C TYR A 54 -25.88 61.76 -19.39
N MET A 55 -25.07 62.81 -19.51
CA MET A 55 -23.62 62.68 -19.66
C MET A 55 -22.95 62.17 -18.38
N GLU A 56 -23.43 62.60 -17.23
CA GLU A 56 -22.95 62.16 -15.92
C GLU A 56 -23.45 60.74 -15.59
N ALA A 57 -24.71 60.43 -15.94
CA ALA A 57 -25.24 59.07 -15.86
C ALA A 57 -24.42 58.08 -16.73
N ARG A 58 -24.01 58.50 -17.93
CA ARG A 58 -23.14 57.70 -18.80
C ARG A 58 -21.75 57.48 -18.19
N ALA A 59 -21.15 58.52 -17.59
CA ALA A 59 -19.86 58.40 -16.92
C ALA A 59 -19.93 57.47 -15.69
N ALA A 60 -21.00 57.55 -14.89
CA ALA A 60 -21.25 56.66 -13.77
C ALA A 60 -21.45 55.20 -14.22
N ALA A 61 -22.21 54.98 -15.30
CA ALA A 61 -22.40 53.65 -15.90
C ALA A 61 -21.09 53.05 -16.43
N GLN A 62 -20.23 53.85 -17.06
CA GLN A 62 -18.89 53.42 -17.49
C GLN A 62 -18.01 53.01 -16.30
N ARG A 63 -17.99 53.81 -15.23
CA ARG A 63 -17.23 53.48 -14.01
C ARG A 63 -17.74 52.21 -13.34
N LEU A 64 -19.07 52.04 -13.22
CA LEU A 64 -19.71 50.85 -12.65
C LEU A 64 -19.29 49.59 -13.42
N ASN A 65 -19.40 49.62 -14.74
CA ASN A 65 -18.98 48.49 -15.57
C ASN A 65 -17.48 48.22 -15.51
N GLY A 66 -16.66 49.26 -15.37
CA GLY A 66 -15.22 49.11 -15.16
C GLY A 66 -14.89 48.38 -13.87
N VAL A 67 -15.51 48.78 -12.75
CA VAL A 67 -15.38 48.11 -11.45
C VAL A 67 -15.84 46.65 -11.53
N GLN A 68 -16.96 46.37 -12.21
CA GLN A 68 -17.44 45.00 -12.41
C GLN A 68 -16.44 44.13 -13.20
N VAL A 69 -15.85 44.65 -14.28
CA VAL A 69 -14.84 43.92 -15.07
C VAL A 69 -13.57 43.65 -14.26
N LEU A 70 -13.12 44.59 -13.44
CA LEU A 70 -11.95 44.40 -12.56
C LEU A 70 -12.21 43.33 -11.50
N GLU A 71 -13.38 43.37 -10.87
CA GLU A 71 -13.75 42.38 -9.87
C GLU A 71 -13.89 40.98 -10.48
N ASP A 72 -14.47 40.87 -11.68
CA ASP A 72 -14.55 39.59 -12.37
C ASP A 72 -13.16 39.08 -12.79
N ASN A 73 -12.21 39.94 -13.14
CA ASN A 73 -10.82 39.51 -13.35
C ASN A 73 -10.18 38.99 -12.06
N LYS A 74 -10.38 39.65 -10.92
CA LYS A 74 -9.90 39.15 -9.61
C LYS A 74 -10.51 37.79 -9.27
N ARG A 75 -11.81 37.62 -9.51
CA ARG A 75 -12.52 36.35 -9.34
C ARG A 75 -11.99 35.25 -10.24
N LYS A 76 -11.65 35.56 -11.49
CA LYS A 76 -11.00 34.61 -12.41
C LYS A 76 -9.68 34.10 -11.83
N THR A 77 -8.82 35.00 -11.34
CA THR A 77 -7.56 34.60 -10.69
C THR A 77 -7.79 33.74 -9.45
N ALA A 78 -8.73 34.10 -8.58
CA ALA A 78 -9.06 33.32 -7.39
C ALA A 78 -9.62 31.92 -7.74
N MET A 79 -10.46 31.83 -8.77
CA MET A 79 -10.96 30.56 -9.30
C MET A 79 -9.82 29.66 -9.79
N LEU A 80 -8.89 30.20 -10.59
CA LEU A 80 -7.74 29.45 -11.10
C LEU A 80 -6.81 28.98 -9.97
N GLN A 81 -6.58 29.83 -8.97
CA GLN A 81 -5.82 29.45 -7.77
C GLN A 81 -6.51 28.32 -7.01
N ARG A 82 -7.83 28.38 -6.82
CA ARG A 82 -8.61 27.30 -6.20
C ARG A 82 -8.47 25.99 -6.99
N HIS A 83 -8.61 26.05 -8.32
CA HIS A 83 -8.42 24.89 -9.20
C HIS A 83 -7.01 24.29 -9.10
N GLY A 84 -5.99 25.13 -8.90
CA GLY A 84 -4.62 24.70 -8.63
C GLY A 84 -4.52 23.95 -7.31
N LYS A 85 -4.99 24.56 -6.22
CA LYS A 85 -5.00 23.95 -4.88
C LYS A 85 -5.75 22.61 -4.82
N GLU A 86 -6.90 22.52 -5.48
CA GLU A 86 -7.67 21.27 -5.57
C GLU A 86 -6.89 20.15 -6.27
N ARG A 87 -6.12 20.48 -7.31
CA ARG A 87 -5.28 19.51 -8.04
C ARG A 87 -4.09 19.06 -7.18
N GLU A 88 -3.41 20.01 -6.54
CA GLU A 88 -2.31 19.71 -5.61
C GLU A 88 -2.78 18.85 -4.43
N GLU A 89 -3.96 19.13 -3.88
CA GLU A 89 -4.55 18.34 -2.81
C GLU A 89 -4.89 16.92 -3.26
N ALA A 90 -5.50 16.76 -4.44
CA ALA A 90 -5.79 15.45 -5.02
C ALA A 90 -4.51 14.63 -5.26
N GLU A 91 -3.41 15.27 -5.66
CA GLU A 91 -2.11 14.62 -5.83
C GLU A 91 -1.46 14.26 -4.50
N ARG A 92 -1.46 15.19 -3.52
CA ARG A 92 -0.96 14.93 -2.15
C ARG A 92 -1.68 13.75 -1.52
N ASN A 93 -3.01 13.72 -1.59
CA ASN A 93 -3.82 12.64 -1.04
C ASN A 93 -3.50 11.29 -1.71
N PHE A 94 -3.33 11.28 -3.03
CA PHE A 94 -2.93 10.06 -3.76
C PHE A 94 -1.54 9.55 -3.36
N LYS A 95 -0.56 10.45 -3.19
CA LYS A 95 0.79 10.09 -2.72
C LYS A 95 0.76 9.50 -1.31
N THR A 96 0.04 10.14 -0.39
CA THR A 96 -0.13 9.66 0.98
C THR A 96 -0.82 8.29 1.01
N GLU A 97 -1.96 8.14 0.32
CA GLU A 97 -2.70 6.87 0.25
C GLU A 97 -1.83 5.74 -0.33
N THR A 98 -1.07 6.03 -1.38
CA THR A 98 -0.17 5.05 -2.01
C THR A 98 0.96 4.65 -1.07
N SER A 99 1.56 5.60 -0.36
CA SER A 99 2.62 5.36 0.63
C SER A 99 2.12 4.50 1.80
N GLU A 100 0.99 4.88 2.40
CA GLU A 100 0.37 4.13 3.49
C GLU A 100 0.06 2.69 3.09
N ARG A 101 -0.50 2.51 1.90
CA ARG A 101 -0.83 1.18 1.43
C ARG A 101 0.40 0.35 1.07
N ASN A 102 1.46 0.96 0.54
CA ASN A 102 2.74 0.27 0.35
C ASN A 102 3.29 -0.22 1.69
N ARG A 103 3.27 0.62 2.73
CA ARG A 103 3.69 0.25 4.09
C ARG A 103 2.89 -0.95 4.62
N LEU A 104 1.57 -0.92 4.49
CA LEU A 104 0.70 -2.04 4.90
C LEU A 104 1.01 -3.33 4.15
N TRP A 105 1.29 -3.25 2.85
CA TRP A 105 1.67 -4.41 2.05
C TRP A 105 3.05 -4.96 2.40
N GLU A 106 4.00 -4.08 2.74
CA GLU A 106 5.32 -4.47 3.23
C GLU A 106 5.24 -5.20 4.56
N GLU A 107 4.45 -4.66 5.51
CA GLU A 107 4.18 -5.32 6.79
C GLU A 107 3.51 -6.68 6.60
N LYS A 108 2.48 -6.77 5.75
CA LYS A 108 1.79 -8.03 5.43
C LYS A 108 2.72 -9.05 4.79
N LEU A 109 3.58 -8.63 3.86
CA LEU A 109 4.59 -9.50 3.26
C LEU A 109 5.63 -9.94 4.29
N HIS A 110 6.08 -9.03 5.16
CA HIS A 110 7.03 -9.35 6.22
C HIS A 110 6.47 -10.42 7.16
N GLU A 111 5.25 -10.25 7.65
CA GLU A 111 4.61 -11.22 8.55
C GLU A 111 4.39 -12.58 7.86
N PHE A 112 4.03 -12.58 6.58
CA PHE A 112 3.96 -13.81 5.80
C PHE A 112 5.32 -14.53 5.72
N HIS A 113 6.39 -13.81 5.39
CA HIS A 113 7.73 -14.42 5.32
C HIS A 113 8.20 -14.94 6.68
N LYS A 114 7.97 -14.16 7.75
CA LYS A 114 8.26 -14.57 9.12
C LYS A 114 7.53 -15.87 9.46
N GLY A 115 6.23 -15.96 9.18
CA GLY A 115 5.45 -17.18 9.41
C GLY A 115 5.95 -18.39 8.62
N VAL A 116 6.38 -18.20 7.36
CA VAL A 116 7.00 -19.26 6.55
C VAL A 116 8.30 -19.76 7.18
N VAL A 117 9.18 -18.84 7.61
CA VAL A 117 10.46 -19.19 8.25
C VAL A 117 10.24 -19.93 9.56
N GLU A 118 9.31 -19.47 10.40
CA GLU A 118 8.96 -20.12 11.65
C GLU A 118 8.41 -21.53 11.43
N HIS A 119 7.53 -21.70 10.43
CA HIS A 119 6.97 -23.01 10.08
C HIS A 119 8.06 -23.96 9.55
N ALA A 120 8.94 -23.49 8.66
CA ALA A 120 10.07 -24.27 8.16
C ALA A 120 11.02 -24.68 9.31
N ALA A 121 11.32 -23.77 10.23
CA ALA A 121 12.14 -24.06 11.41
C ALA A 121 11.48 -25.06 12.36
N LYS A 122 10.16 -24.99 12.54
CA LYS A 122 9.39 -25.97 13.33
C LYS A 122 9.42 -27.35 12.68
N LEU A 123 9.16 -27.41 11.36
CA LEU A 123 9.20 -28.66 10.60
C LEU A 123 10.59 -29.31 10.69
N LYS A 124 11.66 -28.53 10.48
CA LYS A 124 13.04 -29.03 10.58
C LYS A 124 13.35 -29.59 11.98
N ARG A 125 12.92 -28.91 13.05
CA ARG A 125 13.07 -29.41 14.43
C ARG A 125 12.35 -30.74 14.65
N GLN A 126 11.12 -30.86 14.15
CA GLN A 126 10.35 -32.11 14.21
C GLN A 126 11.05 -33.24 13.44
N GLN A 127 11.56 -32.95 12.24
CA GLN A 127 12.28 -33.91 11.40
C GLN A 127 13.57 -34.43 12.09
N ILE A 128 14.33 -33.54 12.74
CA ILE A 128 15.50 -33.92 13.55
C ILE A 128 15.10 -34.87 14.67
N GLY A 129 14.05 -34.54 15.43
CA GLY A 129 13.56 -35.39 16.52
C GLY A 129 13.10 -36.77 16.04
N VAL A 130 12.37 -36.83 14.92
CA VAL A 130 11.95 -38.10 14.30
C VAL A 130 13.15 -38.94 13.85
N LEU A 131 14.16 -38.32 13.25
CA LEU A 131 15.37 -39.02 12.81
C LEU A 131 16.17 -39.57 13.99
N GLN A 132 16.30 -38.79 15.07
CA GLN A 132 16.96 -39.24 16.29
C GLN A 132 16.22 -40.41 16.95
N ALA A 133 14.89 -40.32 17.06
CA ALA A 133 14.06 -41.40 17.60
C ALA A 133 14.14 -42.68 16.73
N PHE A 134 14.20 -42.52 15.41
CA PHE A 134 14.42 -43.64 14.48
C PHE A 134 15.76 -44.32 14.75
N ARG A 135 16.86 -43.55 14.85
CA ARG A 135 18.19 -44.09 15.14
C ARG A 135 18.25 -44.82 16.47
N GLN A 136 17.68 -44.24 17.53
CA GLN A 136 17.61 -44.88 18.84
C GLN A 136 16.82 -46.20 18.79
N ARG A 137 15.68 -46.21 18.09
CA ARG A 137 14.88 -47.43 17.91
C ARG A 137 15.61 -48.52 17.15
N MET A 138 16.38 -48.17 16.11
CA MET A 138 17.16 -49.16 15.35
C MET A 138 18.39 -49.64 16.13
N ALA A 139 19.03 -48.77 16.91
CA ALA A 139 20.14 -49.16 17.79
C ALA A 139 19.69 -50.08 18.94
N ALA A 140 18.50 -49.85 19.50
CA ALA A 140 17.92 -50.70 20.54
C ALA A 140 17.41 -52.06 20.02
N LYS A 141 17.18 -52.18 18.71
CA LYS A 141 16.81 -53.44 18.09
C LYS A 141 18.06 -54.27 17.87
N THR A 142 18.14 -55.40 18.55
CA THR A 142 19.17 -56.42 18.29
C THR A 142 19.00 -56.94 16.86
N PRO A 143 20.10 -57.07 16.09
CA PRO A 143 20.07 -57.74 14.80
C PRO A 143 19.45 -59.13 14.94
N THR A 144 18.58 -59.51 13.99
CA THR A 144 17.97 -60.85 13.97
C THR A 144 19.06 -61.91 14.07
N LYS A 145 18.85 -62.96 14.87
CA LYS A 145 19.82 -64.04 15.04
C LYS A 145 20.27 -64.56 13.67
N PRO A 146 21.58 -64.72 13.42
CA PRO A 146 22.08 -65.31 12.17
C PRO A 146 21.40 -66.65 11.91
N GLN A 147 20.94 -66.85 10.67
CA GLN A 147 20.51 -68.16 10.22
C GLN A 147 21.76 -68.93 9.81
N TRP A 148 22.28 -69.73 10.74
CA TRP A 148 23.50 -70.50 10.52
C TRP A 148 23.35 -71.43 9.32
N SER A 149 24.38 -71.47 8.46
CA SER A 149 24.36 -72.34 7.29
C SER A 149 24.29 -73.81 7.69
N ARG A 150 23.71 -74.62 6.81
CA ARG A 150 23.64 -76.07 6.99
C ARG A 150 25.03 -76.69 7.11
N GLU A 151 26.04 -76.07 6.50
CA GLU A 151 27.44 -76.50 6.57
C GLU A 151 28.06 -76.20 7.93
N LEU A 152 27.88 -74.98 8.47
CA LEU A 152 28.29 -74.64 9.83
C LEU A 152 27.72 -75.60 10.88
N LEU A 153 26.42 -75.90 10.78
CA LEU A 153 25.77 -76.85 11.69
C LEU A 153 26.33 -78.27 11.54
N LYS A 154 26.73 -78.69 10.33
CA LYS A 154 27.42 -79.98 10.12
C LYS A 154 28.80 -79.99 10.77
N HIS A 155 29.61 -78.95 10.56
CA HIS A 155 30.94 -78.85 11.18
C HIS A 155 30.86 -78.85 12.71
N ARG A 156 29.89 -78.17 13.32
CA ARG A 156 29.63 -78.23 14.77
C ARG A 156 29.23 -79.64 15.24
N LYS A 157 28.42 -80.37 14.48
CA LYS A 157 28.09 -81.78 14.77
C LYS A 157 29.32 -82.69 14.67
N VAL A 158 30.13 -82.55 13.62
CA VAL A 158 31.38 -83.32 13.45
C VAL A 158 32.37 -83.01 14.58
N GLN A 159 32.54 -81.74 14.94
CA GLN A 159 33.36 -81.30 16.08
C GLN A 159 32.94 -82.02 17.38
N THR A 160 31.64 -81.98 17.73
CA THR A 160 31.14 -82.61 18.96
C THR A 160 31.29 -84.13 18.93
N PHE A 161 31.14 -84.76 17.77
CA PHE A 161 31.33 -86.19 17.60
C PHE A 161 32.80 -86.61 17.80
N LEU A 162 33.73 -85.92 17.14
CA LEU A 162 35.18 -86.18 17.26
C LEU A 162 35.68 -85.95 18.69
N ALA A 163 35.17 -84.93 19.37
CA ALA A 163 35.48 -84.67 20.78
C ALA A 163 35.00 -85.80 21.70
N LYS A 164 33.80 -86.35 21.47
CA LYS A 164 33.26 -87.51 22.22
C LYS A 164 34.06 -88.79 21.97
N GLN A 165 34.68 -88.93 20.80
CA GLN A 165 35.54 -90.06 20.44
C GLN A 165 36.98 -89.93 20.96
N GLY A 166 37.33 -88.84 21.66
CA GLY A 166 38.69 -88.60 22.18
C GLY A 166 39.68 -88.09 21.12
N LYS A 167 39.22 -87.79 19.90
CA LYS A 167 40.06 -87.29 18.81
C LYS A 167 40.20 -85.77 18.87
N TYR A 168 40.92 -85.28 19.86
CA TYR A 168 40.96 -83.84 20.17
C TYR A 168 41.65 -82.98 19.11
N LEU A 169 42.70 -83.48 18.45
CA LEU A 169 43.41 -82.75 17.41
C LEU A 169 42.52 -82.50 16.18
N GLU A 170 41.82 -83.53 15.71
CA GLU A 170 40.87 -83.42 14.60
C GLU A 170 39.66 -82.53 14.98
N ALA A 171 39.20 -82.61 16.24
CA ALA A 171 38.14 -81.75 16.75
C ALA A 171 38.55 -80.26 16.81
N ASP A 172 39.80 -79.93 17.16
CA ASP A 172 40.30 -78.55 17.17
C ASP A 172 40.37 -77.96 15.76
N GLU A 173 40.78 -78.75 14.77
CA GLU A 173 40.82 -78.28 13.38
C GLU A 173 39.40 -78.00 12.84
N VAL A 174 38.46 -78.91 13.07
CA VAL A 174 37.04 -78.69 12.69
C VAL A 174 36.43 -77.51 13.46
N LYS A 175 36.84 -77.29 14.72
CA LYS A 175 36.44 -76.12 15.50
C LYS A 175 36.92 -74.82 14.86
N ARG A 176 38.19 -74.72 14.45
CA ARG A 176 38.73 -73.50 13.80
C ARG A 176 37.97 -73.16 12.51
N ILE A 177 37.63 -74.18 11.72
CA ILE A 177 36.83 -74.02 10.50
C ILE A 177 35.42 -73.51 10.87
N ALA A 178 34.76 -74.15 11.84
CA ALA A 178 33.43 -73.74 12.29
C ALA A 178 33.41 -72.32 12.89
N ASP A 179 34.38 -71.97 13.74
CA ASP A 179 34.52 -70.65 14.35
C ASP A 179 34.72 -69.56 13.27
N ARG A 180 35.52 -69.84 12.24
CA ARG A 180 35.72 -68.93 11.11
C ARG A 180 34.42 -68.72 10.32
N MET A 181 33.70 -69.79 10.00
CA MET A 181 32.43 -69.69 9.27
C MET A 181 31.35 -68.97 10.10
N GLU A 182 31.27 -69.26 11.40
CA GLU A 182 30.36 -68.56 12.32
C GLU A 182 30.65 -67.05 12.35
N HIS A 183 31.93 -66.68 12.40
CA HIS A 183 32.32 -65.28 12.33
C HIS A 183 31.88 -64.62 11.01
N ILE A 184 32.10 -65.27 9.87
CA ILE A 184 31.71 -64.74 8.55
C ILE A 184 30.19 -64.57 8.46
N GLU A 185 29.40 -65.58 8.86
CA GLU A 185 27.94 -65.53 8.79
C GLU A 185 27.34 -64.50 9.76
N LEU A 186 27.95 -64.35 10.95
CA LEU A 186 27.59 -63.29 11.89
C LEU A 186 27.87 -61.91 11.30
N GLN A 187 29.06 -61.69 10.74
CA GLN A 187 29.41 -60.42 10.09
C GLN A 187 28.48 -60.10 8.91
N ALA A 188 28.16 -61.08 8.08
CA ALA A 188 27.21 -60.91 6.98
C ALA A 188 25.81 -60.50 7.48
N THR A 189 25.34 -61.10 8.58
CA THR A 189 24.06 -60.75 9.21
C THR A 189 24.06 -59.32 9.75
N LEU A 190 25.14 -58.91 10.42
CA LEU A 190 25.31 -57.54 10.91
C LEU A 190 25.36 -56.53 9.78
N ALA A 191 26.09 -56.84 8.69
CA ALA A 191 26.19 -56.00 7.51
C ALA A 191 24.84 -55.85 6.80
N ALA A 192 24.08 -56.94 6.65
CA ALA A 192 22.74 -56.92 6.07
C ALA A 192 21.78 -56.06 6.90
N TYR A 193 21.82 -56.19 8.24
CA TYR A 193 21.02 -55.36 9.13
C TYR A 193 21.39 -53.87 9.02
N ALA A 194 22.69 -53.55 9.01
CA ALA A 194 23.16 -52.17 8.83
C ALA A 194 22.71 -51.57 7.49
N ALA A 195 22.75 -52.36 6.41
CA ALA A 195 22.26 -51.94 5.10
C ALA A 195 20.75 -51.67 5.12
N GLU A 196 19.95 -52.54 5.76
CA GLU A 196 18.51 -52.34 5.92
C GLU A 196 18.19 -51.06 6.71
N VAL A 197 18.92 -50.81 7.80
CA VAL A 197 18.80 -49.57 8.59
C VAL A 197 19.10 -48.36 7.72
N ALA A 198 20.19 -48.40 6.94
CA ALA A 198 20.61 -47.31 6.07
C ALA A 198 19.56 -47.00 4.99
N ILE A 199 18.97 -48.01 4.35
CA ILE A 199 17.91 -47.85 3.35
C ILE A 199 16.68 -47.19 3.98
N LYS A 200 16.26 -47.63 5.17
CA LYS A 200 15.11 -47.06 5.89
C LYS A 200 15.38 -45.61 6.33
N GLU A 201 16.60 -45.31 6.79
CA GLU A 201 16.99 -43.95 7.14
C GLU A 201 17.01 -43.02 5.90
N ALA A 202 17.52 -43.51 4.77
CA ALA A 202 17.52 -42.78 3.51
C ALA A 202 16.09 -42.48 3.03
N ALA A 203 15.20 -43.47 3.07
CA ALA A 203 13.79 -43.28 2.73
C ALA A 203 13.10 -42.25 3.64
N LEU A 204 13.39 -42.28 4.94
CA LEU A 204 12.87 -41.29 5.89
C LEU A 204 13.37 -39.88 5.55
N ARG A 205 14.67 -39.72 5.28
CA ARG A 205 15.24 -38.41 4.88
C ARG A 205 14.65 -37.89 3.57
N ALA A 206 14.47 -38.76 2.57
CA ALA A 206 13.83 -38.39 1.31
C ALA A 206 12.40 -37.88 1.54
N LYS A 207 11.63 -38.55 2.41
CA LYS A 207 10.29 -38.06 2.80
C LYS A 207 10.35 -36.68 3.46
N GLN A 208 11.28 -36.48 4.40
CA GLN A 208 11.46 -35.19 5.08
C GLN A 208 11.86 -34.06 4.11
N GLN A 209 12.71 -34.37 3.14
CA GLN A 209 13.10 -33.43 2.08
C GLN A 209 11.91 -33.04 1.21
N ASN A 210 11.11 -34.01 0.76
CA ASN A 210 9.90 -33.75 -0.03
C ASN A 210 8.89 -32.89 0.75
N GLU A 211 8.68 -33.16 2.04
CA GLU A 211 7.80 -32.35 2.89
C GLU A 211 8.28 -30.88 2.98
N MET A 212 9.59 -30.67 3.13
CA MET A 212 10.18 -29.33 3.15
C MET A 212 10.03 -28.64 1.79
N GLU A 213 10.29 -29.36 0.70
CA GLU A 213 10.16 -28.83 -0.66
C GLU A 213 8.73 -28.38 -0.95
N VAL A 214 7.73 -29.21 -0.64
CA VAL A 214 6.31 -28.87 -0.81
C VAL A 214 5.93 -27.63 0.02
N LEU A 215 6.44 -27.50 1.25
CA LEU A 215 6.21 -26.31 2.07
C LEU A 215 6.79 -25.05 1.41
N LEU A 216 8.03 -25.13 0.90
CA LEU A 216 8.69 -24.00 0.24
C LEU A 216 8.02 -23.63 -1.09
N GLN A 217 7.56 -24.61 -1.87
CA GLN A 217 6.80 -24.37 -3.10
C GLN A 217 5.48 -23.66 -2.80
N ARG A 218 4.73 -24.12 -1.79
CA ARG A 218 3.49 -23.44 -1.35
C ARG A 218 3.76 -22.02 -0.85
N ALA A 219 4.87 -21.81 -0.12
CA ALA A 219 5.27 -20.49 0.33
C ALA A 219 5.62 -19.56 -0.85
N ALA A 220 6.30 -20.08 -1.88
CA ALA A 220 6.59 -19.32 -3.09
C ALA A 220 5.31 -18.92 -3.83
N GLN A 221 4.37 -19.86 -4.03
CA GLN A 221 3.07 -19.59 -4.63
C GLN A 221 2.28 -18.53 -3.84
N GLY A 222 2.19 -18.68 -2.51
CA GLY A 222 1.51 -17.71 -1.65
C GLY A 222 2.13 -16.31 -1.70
N ARG A 223 3.47 -16.22 -1.78
CA ARG A 223 4.17 -14.93 -1.97
C ARG A 223 3.81 -14.29 -3.30
N ASP A 224 3.77 -15.07 -4.38
CA ASP A 224 3.50 -14.55 -5.72
C ASP A 224 2.02 -14.12 -5.85
N GLU A 225 1.10 -14.83 -5.21
CA GLU A 225 -0.30 -14.43 -5.04
C GLU A 225 -0.45 -13.11 -4.26
N LEU A 226 0.29 -12.94 -3.16
CA LEU A 226 0.32 -11.69 -2.40
C LEU A 226 0.85 -10.53 -3.24
N ARG A 227 1.91 -10.74 -4.03
CA ARG A 227 2.45 -9.73 -4.97
C ARG A 227 1.45 -9.35 -6.06
N LYS A 228 0.75 -10.33 -6.62
CA LYS A 228 -0.32 -10.09 -7.59
C LYS A 228 -1.44 -9.26 -6.99
N THR A 229 -1.87 -9.60 -5.77
CA THR A 229 -2.92 -8.88 -5.05
C THR A 229 -2.49 -7.44 -4.72
N ARG A 230 -1.23 -7.24 -4.28
CA ARG A 230 -0.65 -5.90 -4.07
C ARG A 230 -0.72 -5.06 -5.35
N THR A 231 -0.33 -5.63 -6.48
CA THR A 231 -0.32 -4.93 -7.78
C THR A 231 -1.73 -4.49 -8.17
N LEU A 232 -2.71 -5.39 -8.11
CA LEU A 232 -4.11 -5.08 -8.42
C LEU A 232 -4.69 -4.01 -7.51
N ASP A 233 -4.36 -4.04 -6.22
CA ASP A 233 -4.79 -3.03 -5.27
C ASP A 233 -4.17 -1.66 -5.62
N LEU A 234 -2.85 -1.61 -5.85
CA LEU A 234 -2.16 -0.40 -6.31
C LEU A 234 -2.80 0.21 -7.57
N GLU A 235 -3.08 -0.63 -8.57
CA GLU A 235 -3.77 -0.23 -9.79
C GLU A 235 -5.16 0.36 -9.53
N ARG A 236 -5.94 -0.21 -8.62
CA ARG A 236 -7.28 0.32 -8.28
C ARG A 236 -7.22 1.72 -7.70
N CYS A 237 -6.26 2.02 -6.84
CA CYS A 237 -6.09 3.38 -6.29
C CYS A 237 -5.56 4.35 -7.34
N ALA A 238 -4.61 3.93 -8.18
CA ALA A 238 -4.18 4.74 -9.32
C ALA A 238 -5.38 5.05 -10.24
N GLN A 239 -6.27 4.08 -10.46
CA GLN A 239 -7.48 4.28 -11.25
C GLN A 239 -8.49 5.23 -10.55
N ARG A 240 -8.67 5.12 -9.22
CA ARG A 240 -9.47 6.07 -8.44
C ARG A 240 -8.93 7.50 -8.60
N HIS A 241 -7.62 7.69 -8.44
CA HIS A 241 -6.99 8.99 -8.64
C HIS A 241 -7.18 9.52 -10.06
N LYS A 242 -6.97 8.69 -11.09
CA LYS A 242 -7.25 9.06 -12.49
C LYS A 242 -8.70 9.52 -12.69
N ASN A 243 -9.66 8.85 -12.05
CA ASN A 243 -11.07 9.23 -12.13
C ASN A 243 -11.33 10.59 -11.45
N ILE A 244 -10.79 10.81 -10.25
CA ILE A 244 -10.89 12.09 -9.52
C ILE A 244 -10.29 13.23 -10.35
N VAL A 245 -9.09 13.04 -10.90
CA VAL A 245 -8.44 14.05 -11.75
C VAL A 245 -9.26 14.36 -13.00
N ARG A 246 -9.86 13.35 -13.63
CA ARG A 246 -10.75 13.53 -14.79
C ARG A 246 -12.01 14.31 -14.42
N GLU A 247 -12.62 14.00 -13.29
CA GLU A 247 -13.80 14.70 -12.78
C GLU A 247 -13.46 16.15 -12.45
N LEU A 248 -12.37 16.41 -11.72
CA LEU A 248 -11.87 17.76 -11.43
C LEU A 248 -11.65 18.56 -12.70
N ARG A 249 -10.95 18.00 -13.70
CA ARG A 249 -10.74 18.66 -14.99
C ARG A 249 -12.06 19.03 -15.67
N THR A 250 -13.05 18.15 -15.60
CA THR A 250 -14.38 18.38 -16.21
C THR A 250 -15.12 19.50 -15.49
N ILE A 251 -15.15 19.47 -14.16
CA ILE A 251 -15.75 20.52 -13.32
C ILE A 251 -15.07 21.87 -13.56
N GLN A 252 -13.73 21.89 -13.54
CA GLN A 252 -12.92 23.10 -13.72
C GLN A 252 -13.11 23.69 -15.12
N LYS A 253 -13.12 22.85 -16.17
CA LYS A 253 -13.44 23.28 -17.55
C LYS A 253 -14.83 23.87 -17.64
N ASN A 254 -15.84 23.23 -17.05
CA ASN A 254 -17.21 23.74 -17.07
C ASN A 254 -17.34 25.06 -16.32
N GLN A 255 -16.70 25.19 -15.15
CA GLN A 255 -16.65 26.45 -14.39
C GLN A 255 -15.98 27.56 -15.21
N HIS A 256 -14.83 27.27 -15.82
CA HIS A 256 -14.10 28.21 -16.67
C HIS A 256 -14.95 28.66 -17.86
N THR A 257 -15.56 27.74 -18.62
CA THR A 257 -16.42 28.09 -19.76
C THR A 257 -17.61 28.96 -19.36
N LYS A 258 -18.27 28.65 -18.24
CA LYS A 258 -19.38 29.47 -17.72
C LYS A 258 -18.91 30.86 -17.32
N PHE A 259 -17.76 30.94 -16.65
CA PHE A 259 -17.16 32.21 -16.24
C PHE A 259 -16.80 33.09 -17.45
N GLU A 260 -16.15 32.51 -18.46
CA GLU A 260 -15.78 33.21 -19.70
C GLU A 260 -17.01 33.71 -20.46
N GLN A 261 -18.11 32.95 -20.50
CA GLN A 261 -19.35 33.41 -21.11
C GLN A 261 -19.93 34.64 -20.41
N ILE A 262 -19.87 34.69 -19.08
CA ILE A 262 -20.39 35.84 -18.30
C ILE A 262 -19.46 37.05 -18.44
N LEU A 263 -18.14 36.83 -18.32
CA LEU A 263 -17.14 37.88 -18.51
C LEU A 263 -17.22 38.46 -19.93
N GLY A 264 -17.36 37.62 -20.95
CA GLY A 264 -17.50 38.04 -22.34
C GLY A 264 -18.72 38.92 -22.58
N LYS A 265 -19.86 38.61 -21.95
CA LYS A 265 -21.06 39.47 -21.99
C LYS A 265 -20.80 40.82 -21.35
N ARG A 266 -20.26 40.86 -20.12
CA ARG A 266 -19.96 42.10 -19.38
C ARG A 266 -18.93 42.98 -20.08
N VAL A 267 -17.88 42.39 -20.63
CA VAL A 267 -16.86 43.13 -21.42
C VAL A 267 -17.46 43.72 -22.70
N SER A 268 -18.37 42.97 -23.36
CA SER A 268 -19.06 43.47 -24.54
C SER A 268 -20.01 44.63 -24.21
N GLU A 269 -20.71 44.56 -23.07
CA GLU A 269 -21.55 45.66 -22.56
C GLU A 269 -20.72 46.91 -22.21
N PHE A 270 -19.58 46.73 -21.54
CA PHE A 270 -18.65 47.83 -21.24
C PHE A 270 -18.17 48.53 -22.51
N LYS A 271 -17.78 47.76 -23.55
CA LYS A 271 -17.38 48.31 -24.85
C LYS A 271 -18.52 49.07 -25.54
N LYS A 272 -19.74 48.53 -25.53
CA LYS A 272 -20.93 49.18 -26.11
C LYS A 272 -21.24 50.53 -25.46
N GLN A 273 -20.93 50.71 -24.18
CA GLN A 273 -21.13 51.98 -23.47
C GLN A 273 -20.01 53.00 -23.73
N GLY A 274 -19.04 52.69 -24.61
CA GLY A 274 -17.90 53.54 -24.93
C GLY A 274 -16.73 53.41 -23.96
N GLY A 275 -16.71 52.34 -23.15
CA GLY A 275 -15.55 52.01 -22.31
C GLY A 275 -14.39 51.47 -23.16
N SER A 276 -13.20 52.04 -22.97
CA SER A 276 -11.95 51.52 -23.57
C SER A 276 -11.16 50.71 -22.54
N LEU A 277 -10.48 49.66 -22.99
CA LEU A 277 -9.54 48.89 -22.16
C LEU A 277 -8.35 49.75 -21.68
N GLN A 278 -7.97 50.79 -22.44
CA GLN A 278 -6.97 51.79 -22.00
C GLN A 278 -7.47 52.60 -20.80
N MET A 279 -8.74 53.03 -20.81
CA MET A 279 -9.38 53.75 -19.70
C MET A 279 -9.48 52.91 -18.42
N LEU A 280 -9.59 51.57 -18.54
CA LEU A 280 -9.53 50.64 -17.40
C LEU A 280 -8.13 50.59 -16.78
N SER A 281 -7.06 50.68 -17.58
CA SER A 281 -5.68 50.73 -17.07
C SER A 281 -5.34 52.09 -16.44
N GLU A 282 -5.90 53.18 -16.96
CA GLU A 282 -5.73 54.53 -16.40
C GLU A 282 -6.52 54.72 -15.10
N THR A 283 -7.75 54.19 -15.02
CA THR A 283 -8.49 54.12 -13.75
C THR A 283 -7.85 53.19 -12.73
N LEU A 284 -7.09 52.17 -13.13
CA LEU A 284 -6.26 51.36 -12.23
C LEU A 284 -5.07 52.14 -11.65
N SER A 285 -4.40 52.99 -12.44
CA SER A 285 -3.40 53.93 -11.91
C SER A 285 -4.03 54.96 -10.94
N GLY A 286 -5.26 55.39 -11.20
CA GLY A 286 -6.00 56.32 -10.33
C GLY A 286 -6.62 55.68 -9.07
N MET A 287 -7.02 54.40 -9.11
CA MET A 287 -7.63 53.70 -7.96
C MET A 287 -6.61 53.20 -6.94
N GLY A 288 -5.32 53.08 -7.31
CA GLY A 288 -4.24 52.94 -6.33
C GLY A 288 -4.04 54.18 -5.46
N SER A 289 -4.59 55.33 -5.86
CA SER A 289 -4.54 56.61 -5.16
C SER A 289 -5.81 56.94 -4.35
N LEU A 290 -6.87 56.12 -4.43
CA LEU A 290 -8.06 56.26 -3.58
C LEU A 290 -7.91 55.43 -2.29
N ALA A 291 -6.73 55.51 -1.68
CA ALA A 291 -6.65 55.39 -0.23
C ALA A 291 -7.47 56.56 0.32
N LEU A 292 -8.56 56.23 1.03
CA LEU A 292 -9.36 57.18 1.78
C LEU A 292 -8.42 58.10 2.57
N PRO A 293 -8.63 59.44 2.56
CA PRO A 293 -7.90 60.32 3.45
C PRO A 293 -8.13 59.85 4.88
N GLY A 294 -7.02 59.69 5.62
CA GLY A 294 -7.00 59.20 6.98
C GLY A 294 -8.05 59.90 7.83
N ILE A 295 -8.86 59.09 8.52
CA ILE A 295 -9.65 59.58 9.63
C ILE A 295 -8.64 60.12 10.65
N PRO A 296 -8.72 61.40 11.05
CA PRO A 296 -7.80 61.97 12.02
C PRO A 296 -7.91 61.21 13.34
N ASP A 297 -6.76 60.82 13.88
CA ASP A 297 -6.63 60.27 15.23
C ASP A 297 -7.30 61.23 16.22
N CYS A 298 -8.35 60.75 16.89
CA CYS A 298 -8.89 61.43 18.06
C CYS A 298 -7.86 61.32 19.20
N PRO A 299 -7.67 62.40 19.97
CA PRO A 299 -6.59 62.51 20.95
C PRO A 299 -6.78 61.54 22.11
N GLU A 300 -5.68 60.88 22.49
CA GLU A 300 -5.54 60.18 23.77
C GLU A 300 -5.82 61.17 24.89
N GLY A 301 -6.92 60.95 25.60
CA GLY A 301 -7.20 61.61 26.87
C GLY A 301 -6.39 60.93 27.97
N ASP A 302 -5.41 61.67 28.50
CA ASP A 302 -4.91 61.51 29.85
C ASP A 302 -6.08 61.57 30.86
N GLU A 303 -6.15 60.59 31.76
CA GLU A 303 -6.48 60.73 33.19
C GLU A 303 -6.33 59.33 33.83
N ALA A 304 -5.27 59.08 34.57
CA ALA A 304 -5.15 59.35 36.01
C ALA A 304 -6.06 58.48 36.90
N ALA A 305 -5.43 57.44 37.46
CA ALA A 305 -5.42 57.06 38.88
C ALA A 305 -6.71 56.74 39.67
N SER A 306 -6.56 55.67 40.46
CA SER A 306 -7.14 55.43 41.79
C SER A 306 -8.57 54.88 41.88
N SER A 307 -8.70 53.56 42.09
CA SER A 307 -8.84 52.93 43.42
C SER A 307 -9.03 51.42 43.29
#